data_AF-A0AAV8PPL9-F1
#
_entry.id   AF-A0AAV8PPL9-F1
#
_cell.length_a   1.000
_cell.length_b   1.000
_cell.length_c   1.000
_cell.angle_alpha   90.00
_cell.angle_beta   90.00
_cell.angle_gamma   90.00
#
_symmetry.space_group_name_H-M   'P 1'
#
loop_
_entity.id
_entity.type
_entity.pdbx_description
1 polymer ?
#
loop_
_entity_poly.entity_id
_entity_poly.type
_entity_poly.pdbx_seq_one_letter_code
_entity_poly.pdbx_strand_id
1 'polypeptide(L)'
;MAVAEEWVAELEKELEKTQQEHTEALQRLETSNNELNKVRGDLSEARKQLKEARVRAWKANDDLLKSVKDLESTRAELPKRAVDDYKESVGFKEGLKRMGRVAYEYGYRVTLARFRSLHPDSEVEEDPFTVRPEDDSVPIKRQQAFDDSDPPES
;
A
#
# COMPACT_ATOMS: atom_id res chain seq x y z
N MET A 1 -78.96 12.60 -60.82
CA MET A 1 -78.66 11.23 -60.37
C MET A 1 -77.17 10.94 -60.49
N ALA A 2 -76.56 11.02 -61.67
CA ALA A 2 -75.12 10.77 -61.90
C ALA A 2 -74.14 11.55 -60.99
N VAL A 3 -74.37 12.85 -60.74
CA VAL A 3 -73.47 13.64 -59.86
C VAL A 3 -73.46 13.10 -58.43
N ALA A 4 -74.61 12.71 -57.89
CA ALA A 4 -74.69 12.19 -56.52
C ALA A 4 -73.97 10.83 -56.36
N GLU A 5 -73.97 10.00 -57.42
CA GLU A 5 -73.28 8.71 -57.43
C GLU A 5 -71.75 8.87 -57.46
N GLU A 6 -71.24 9.86 -58.19
CA GLU A 6 -69.81 10.17 -58.27
C GLU A 6 -69.26 10.65 -56.91
N TRP A 7 -70.00 11.52 -56.20
CA TRP A 7 -69.63 11.95 -54.85
C TRP A 7 -69.64 10.81 -53.82
N VAL A 8 -70.55 9.84 -53.96
CA VAL A 8 -70.58 8.66 -53.08
C VAL A 8 -69.37 7.76 -53.32
N ALA A 9 -68.99 7.53 -54.58
CA ALA A 9 -67.82 6.72 -54.90
C ALA A 9 -66.49 7.33 -54.40
N GLU A 10 -66.35 8.66 -54.50
CA GLU A 10 -65.18 9.37 -53.95
C GLU A 10 -65.10 9.24 -52.43
N LEU A 11 -66.24 9.38 -51.73
CA LEU A 11 -66.33 9.21 -50.28
C LEU A 11 -66.02 7.79 -49.82
N GLU A 12 -66.50 6.77 -50.54
CA GLU A 12 -66.21 5.37 -50.24
C GLU A 12 -64.71 5.07 -50.39
N LYS A 13 -64.07 5.60 -51.44
CA LYS A 13 -62.63 5.45 -51.67
C LYS A 13 -61.79 6.11 -50.58
N GLU A 14 -62.15 7.32 -50.15
CA GLU A 14 -61.48 7.99 -49.02
C GLU A 14 -61.70 7.25 -47.69
N LEU A 15 -62.89 6.66 -47.49
CA LEU A 15 -63.15 5.83 -46.32
C LEU A 15 -62.27 4.57 -46.31
N GLU A 16 -62.15 3.88 -47.43
CA GLU A 16 -61.32 2.68 -47.54
C GLU A 16 -59.82 3.00 -47.35
N LYS A 17 -59.35 4.12 -47.89
CA LYS A 17 -57.98 4.62 -47.67
C LYS A 17 -57.71 4.92 -46.20
N THR A 18 -58.61 5.65 -45.53
CA THR A 18 -58.44 5.98 -44.10
C THR A 18 -58.51 4.74 -43.22
N GLN A 19 -59.33 3.74 -43.57
CA GLN A 19 -59.35 2.44 -42.91
C GLN A 19 -58.03 1.70 -43.07
N GLN A 20 -57.46 1.65 -44.28
CA GLN A 20 -56.14 1.06 -44.51
C GLN A 20 -55.06 1.75 -43.68
N GLU A 21 -54.96 3.08 -43.74
CA GLU A 21 -53.98 3.86 -42.98
C GLU A 21 -54.11 3.61 -41.47
N HIS A 22 -55.34 3.49 -40.94
CA HIS A 22 -55.58 3.17 -39.54
C HIS A 22 -55.08 1.77 -39.17
N THR A 23 -55.28 0.76 -40.02
CA THR A 23 -54.77 -0.60 -39.76
C THR A 23 -53.24 -0.65 -39.78
N GLU A 24 -52.60 0.05 -40.70
CA GLU A 24 -51.13 0.15 -40.75
C GLU A 24 -50.58 0.86 -39.52
N ALA A 25 -51.24 1.93 -39.06
CA ALA A 25 -50.87 2.65 -37.85
C ALA A 25 -50.99 1.76 -36.60
N LEU A 26 -52.05 0.95 -36.48
CA LEU A 26 -52.21 -0.02 -35.39
C LEU A 26 -51.10 -1.06 -35.39
N GLN A 27 -50.75 -1.61 -36.56
CA GLN A 27 -49.66 -2.57 -36.68
C GLN A 27 -48.31 -1.95 -36.26
N ARG A 28 -48.03 -0.72 -36.69
CA ARG A 28 -46.84 0.03 -36.26
C ARG A 28 -46.82 0.25 -34.76
N LEU A 29 -47.96 0.63 -34.16
CA LEU A 29 -48.07 0.81 -32.72
C LEU A 29 -47.79 -0.49 -31.96
N GLU A 30 -48.32 -1.61 -32.44
CA GLU A 30 -48.09 -2.93 -31.84
C GLU A 30 -46.62 -3.33 -31.92
N THR A 31 -45.96 -3.12 -33.07
CA THR A 31 -44.52 -3.39 -33.21
C THR A 31 -43.67 -2.55 -32.26
N SER A 32 -43.93 -1.24 -32.18
CA SER A 32 -43.23 -0.32 -31.28
C SER A 32 -43.45 -0.68 -29.80
N ASN A 33 -44.68 -1.09 -29.43
CA ASN A 33 -44.98 -1.51 -28.07
C ASN A 33 -44.23 -2.80 -27.68
N ASN A 34 -44.07 -3.74 -28.61
CA ASN A 34 -43.27 -4.95 -28.42
C ASN A 34 -41.78 -4.62 -28.24
N GLU A 35 -41.24 -3.67 -29.00
CA GLU A 35 -39.87 -3.19 -28.83
C GLU A 35 -39.65 -2.49 -27.49
N LEU A 36 -40.58 -1.62 -27.07
CA LEU A 36 -40.53 -0.96 -25.76
C LEU A 36 -40.54 -1.97 -24.61
N ASN A 37 -41.34 -3.04 -24.72
CA ASN A 37 -41.36 -4.10 -23.71
C ASN A 37 -40.02 -4.85 -23.62
N LYS A 38 -39.35 -5.10 -24.74
CA LYS A 38 -38.00 -5.70 -24.76
C LYS A 38 -36.98 -4.80 -24.07
N VAL A 39 -36.91 -3.53 -24.48
CA VAL A 39 -35.99 -2.54 -23.90
C VAL A 39 -36.25 -2.36 -22.40
N ARG A 40 -37.52 -2.38 -21.97
CA ARG A 40 -37.88 -2.32 -20.54
C ARG A 40 -37.35 -3.53 -19.77
N GLY A 41 -37.37 -4.72 -20.37
CA GLY A 41 -36.76 -5.93 -19.82
C GLY A 41 -35.26 -5.78 -19.65
N ASP A 42 -34.56 -5.37 -20.71
CA ASP A 42 -33.11 -5.17 -20.71
C ASP A 42 -32.68 -4.12 -19.67
N LEU A 43 -33.43 -3.02 -19.55
CA LEU A 43 -33.18 -1.98 -18.55
C LEU A 43 -33.33 -2.51 -17.12
N SER A 44 -34.31 -3.38 -16.87
CA SER A 44 -34.50 -4.01 -15.55
C SER A 44 -33.31 -4.89 -15.18
N GLU A 45 -32.83 -5.70 -16.14
CA GLU A 45 -31.68 -6.58 -15.95
C GLU A 45 -30.38 -5.78 -15.74
N ALA A 46 -30.13 -4.76 -16.57
CA ALA A 46 -28.99 -3.87 -16.41
C ALA A 46 -28.98 -3.17 -15.03
N ARG A 47 -30.16 -2.75 -14.55
CA ARG A 47 -30.31 -2.14 -13.22
C ARG A 47 -29.99 -3.13 -12.10
N LYS A 48 -30.36 -4.40 -12.23
CA LYS A 48 -30.01 -5.46 -11.28
C LYS A 48 -28.49 -5.69 -11.26
N GLN A 49 -27.88 -5.85 -12.43
CA GLN A 49 -26.44 -6.05 -12.55
C GLN A 49 -25.63 -4.88 -11.96
N LEU A 50 -26.09 -3.64 -12.15
CA LEU A 50 -25.45 -2.47 -11.56
C LEU A 50 -25.46 -2.51 -10.02
N LYS A 51 -26.56 -2.95 -9.41
CA LYS A 51 -26.64 -3.09 -7.95
C LYS A 51 -25.67 -4.16 -7.44
N GLU A 52 -25.60 -5.30 -8.13
CA GLU A 52 -24.67 -6.37 -7.78
C GLU A 52 -23.21 -5.92 -7.94
N ALA A 53 -22.88 -5.27 -9.05
CA ALA A 53 -21.54 -4.73 -9.29
C ALA A 53 -21.14 -3.70 -8.23
N ARG A 54 -22.07 -2.85 -7.79
CA ARG A 54 -21.83 -1.90 -6.71
C ARG A 54 -21.48 -2.61 -5.39
N VAL A 55 -22.22 -3.65 -5.02
CA VAL A 55 -21.93 -4.43 -3.80
C VAL A 55 -20.57 -5.11 -3.89
N ARG A 56 -20.23 -5.69 -5.06
CA ARG A 56 -18.91 -6.30 -5.30
C ARG A 56 -17.78 -5.27 -5.18
N ALA A 57 -17.98 -4.07 -5.72
CA ALA A 57 -17.01 -2.98 -5.65
C ALA A 57 -16.78 -2.52 -4.19
N TRP A 58 -17.84 -2.38 -3.40
CA TRP A 58 -17.73 -2.08 -1.96
C TRP A 58 -16.92 -3.14 -1.23
N LYS A 59 -17.24 -4.43 -1.44
CA LYS A 59 -16.51 -5.53 -0.82
C LYS A 59 -15.02 -5.53 -1.20
N ALA A 60 -14.71 -5.35 -2.48
CA ALA A 60 -13.33 -5.29 -2.95
C ALA A 60 -12.55 -4.11 -2.33
N ASN A 61 -13.22 -2.98 -2.11
CA ASN A 61 -12.61 -1.83 -1.44
C ASN A 61 -12.34 -2.10 0.04
N ASP A 62 -13.25 -2.78 0.74
CA ASP A 62 -13.05 -3.19 2.14
C ASP A 62 -11.90 -4.20 2.27
N ASP A 63 -11.83 -5.18 1.37
CA ASP A 63 -10.74 -6.18 1.30
C ASP A 63 -9.39 -5.50 1.01
N LEU A 64 -9.37 -4.50 0.11
CA LEU A 64 -8.19 -3.69 -0.18
C LEU A 64 -7.76 -2.88 1.05
N LEU A 65 -8.70 -2.22 1.73
CA LEU A 65 -8.42 -1.44 2.93
C LEU A 65 -7.81 -2.31 4.03
N LYS A 66 -8.31 -3.54 4.21
CA LYS A 66 -7.75 -4.51 5.14
C LYS A 66 -6.31 -4.87 4.77
N SER A 67 -6.08 -5.19 3.50
CA SER A 67 -4.75 -5.57 3.00
C SER A 67 -3.72 -4.44 3.14
N VAL A 68 -4.13 -3.19 2.91
CA VAL A 68 -3.27 -2.01 3.10
C VAL A 68 -2.86 -1.85 4.57
N LYS A 69 -3.79 -2.05 5.51
CA LYS A 69 -3.49 -1.99 6.95
C LYS A 69 -2.51 -3.09 7.38
N ASP A 70 -2.66 -4.30 6.85
CA ASP A 70 -1.75 -5.42 7.12
C ASP A 70 -0.35 -5.16 6.53
N LEU A 71 -0.28 -4.54 5.34
CA LEU A 71 0.99 -4.14 4.75
C LEU A 71 1.66 -3.00 5.56
N GLU A 72 0.90 -2.03 6.04
CA GLU A 72 1.42 -0.94 6.86
C GLU A 72 1.96 -1.45 8.21
N SER A 73 1.25 -2.40 8.84
CA SER A 73 1.71 -3.01 10.10
C SER A 73 3.00 -3.80 9.91
N THR A 74 3.08 -4.65 8.88
CA THR A 74 4.30 -5.40 8.55
C THR A 74 5.47 -4.50 8.21
N ARG A 75 5.23 -3.43 7.43
CA ARG A 75 6.26 -2.41 7.14
C ARG A 75 6.76 -1.72 8.40
N ALA A 76 5.92 -1.50 9.41
CA ALA A 76 6.32 -0.91 10.68
C ALA A 76 7.08 -1.89 11.59
N GLU A 77 6.87 -3.20 11.43
CA GLU A 77 7.60 -4.24 12.20
C GLU A 77 9.01 -4.50 11.66
N LEU A 78 9.20 -4.51 10.34
CA LEU A 78 10.51 -4.76 9.72
C LEU A 78 11.66 -3.91 10.28
N PRO A 79 11.55 -2.57 10.39
CA PRO A 79 12.63 -1.75 10.94
C PRO A 79 12.84 -2.00 12.43
N LYS A 80 11.80 -2.36 13.19
CA LYS A 80 11.95 -2.72 14.62
C LYS A 80 12.81 -3.97 14.75
N ARG A 81 12.49 -5.02 13.99
CA ARG A 81 13.28 -6.26 13.95
C ARG A 81 14.72 -6.00 13.53
N ALA A 82 14.93 -5.26 12.44
CA ALA A 82 16.29 -4.93 11.99
C ALA A 82 17.11 -4.16 13.04
N VAL A 83 16.49 -3.24 13.78
CA VAL A 83 17.15 -2.52 14.89
C VAL A 83 17.48 -3.47 16.04
N ASP A 84 16.57 -4.36 16.40
CA ASP A 84 16.78 -5.32 17.48
C ASP A 84 17.88 -6.33 17.11
N ASP A 85 17.85 -6.88 15.89
CA ASP A 85 18.91 -7.75 15.35
C ASP A 85 20.28 -7.07 15.35
N TYR A 86 20.32 -5.79 14.92
CA TYR A 86 21.54 -5.00 14.96
C TYR A 86 22.08 -4.82 16.39
N LYS A 87 21.21 -4.52 17.36
CA LYS A 87 21.60 -4.40 18.76
C LYS A 87 22.08 -5.72 19.36
N GLU A 88 21.56 -6.84 18.88
CA GLU A 88 21.99 -8.16 19.32
C GLU A 88 23.30 -8.63 18.69
N SER A 89 23.69 -8.06 17.55
CA SER A 89 24.92 -8.38 16.85
C SER A 89 26.17 -8.26 17.73
N VAL A 90 27.15 -9.13 17.48
CA VAL A 90 28.44 -9.14 18.21
C VAL A 90 29.18 -7.83 18.01
N GLY A 91 29.19 -7.30 16.78
CA GLY A 91 29.86 -6.04 16.46
C GLY A 91 29.31 -4.85 17.23
N PHE A 92 27.98 -4.75 17.39
CA PHE A 92 27.37 -3.70 18.20
C PHE A 92 27.77 -3.81 19.68
N LYS A 93 27.67 -5.02 20.26
CA LYS A 93 28.05 -5.28 21.66
C LYS A 93 29.54 -5.02 21.93
N GLU A 94 30.42 -5.38 21.00
CA GLU A 94 31.84 -5.06 21.08
C GLU A 94 32.12 -3.57 20.92
N GLY A 95 31.39 -2.91 20.02
CA GLY A 95 31.40 -1.45 19.86
C GLY A 95 31.06 -0.74 21.18
N LEU A 96 30.00 -1.19 21.87
CA LEU A 96 29.64 -0.66 23.19
C LEU A 96 30.75 -0.85 24.23
N LYS A 97 31.41 -2.02 24.26
CA LYS A 97 32.56 -2.26 25.16
C LYS A 97 33.73 -1.30 24.86
N ARG A 98 34.04 -1.06 23.59
CA ARG A 98 35.08 -0.11 23.16
C ARG A 98 34.72 1.33 23.52
N MET A 99 33.48 1.75 23.25
CA MET A 99 33.00 3.09 23.61
C MET A 99 33.06 3.33 25.13
N GLY A 100 32.67 2.32 25.93
CA GLY A 100 32.78 2.41 27.39
C GLY A 100 34.21 2.63 27.87
N ARG A 101 35.19 1.92 27.29
CA ARG A 101 36.62 2.11 27.61
C ARG A 101 37.10 3.51 27.27
N VAL A 102 36.81 4.00 26.06
CA VAL A 102 37.23 5.35 25.63
C VAL A 102 36.63 6.43 26.53
N ALA A 103 35.35 6.30 26.89
CA ALA A 103 34.69 7.24 27.80
C ALA A 103 35.31 7.22 29.21
N TYR A 104 35.63 6.03 29.72
CA TYR A 104 36.32 5.86 31.00
C TYR A 104 37.72 6.48 30.97
N GLU A 105 38.56 6.13 29.99
CA GLU A 105 39.93 6.65 29.85
C GLU A 105 39.94 8.18 29.75
N TYR A 106 39.02 8.74 28.94
CA TYR A 106 38.90 10.19 28.83
C TYR A 106 38.52 10.84 30.17
N GLY A 107 37.51 10.27 30.85
CA GLY A 107 37.10 10.73 32.17
C GLY A 107 38.23 10.68 33.18
N TYR A 108 38.97 9.57 33.23
CA TYR A 108 40.12 9.37 34.10
C TYR A 108 41.23 10.39 33.84
N ARG A 109 41.60 10.62 32.57
CA ARG A 109 42.62 11.63 32.22
C ARG A 109 42.23 13.03 32.68
N VAL A 110 40.96 13.40 32.51
CA VAL A 110 40.45 14.71 32.95
C VAL A 110 40.47 14.82 34.47
N THR A 111 39.99 13.80 35.20
CA THR A 111 39.98 13.83 36.68
C THR A 111 41.40 13.80 37.24
N LEU A 112 42.30 13.00 36.67
CA LEU A 112 43.71 12.93 37.05
C LEU A 112 44.41 14.27 36.87
N ALA A 113 44.20 14.95 35.74
CA ALA A 113 44.78 16.28 35.51
C ALA A 113 44.29 17.30 36.55
N ARG A 114 43.00 17.26 36.91
CA ARG A 114 42.43 18.13 37.95
C ARG A 114 42.99 17.80 39.33
N PHE A 115 43.10 16.52 39.66
CA PHE A 115 43.63 16.05 40.94
C PHE A 115 45.08 16.51 41.12
N ARG A 116 45.94 16.30 40.11
CA ARG A 116 47.34 16.73 40.14
C ARG A 116 47.49 18.24 40.28
N SER A 117 46.59 19.03 39.68
CA SER A 117 46.59 20.49 39.86
C SER A 117 46.23 20.92 41.27
N LEU A 118 45.41 20.16 41.99
CA LEU A 118 44.99 20.46 43.36
C LEU A 118 45.91 19.86 44.43
N HIS A 119 46.56 18.73 44.12
CA HIS A 119 47.40 17.96 45.03
C HIS A 119 48.69 17.51 44.33
N PRO A 120 49.68 18.41 44.15
CA PRO A 120 50.88 18.14 43.35
C PRO A 120 51.77 17.01 43.90
N ASP A 121 51.79 16.82 45.21
CA ASP A 121 52.69 15.89 45.90
C ASP A 121 52.04 14.52 46.20
N SER A 122 50.81 14.28 45.74
CA SER A 122 50.10 13.02 45.97
C SER A 122 50.36 12.02 44.85
N GLU A 123 50.80 10.81 45.22
CA GLU A 123 50.90 9.68 44.29
C GLU A 123 49.51 9.15 43.93
N VAL A 124 49.32 8.78 42.66
CA VAL A 124 48.08 8.19 42.14
C VAL A 124 48.40 6.82 41.56
N GLU A 125 47.65 5.82 41.99
CA GLU A 125 47.73 4.45 41.49
C GLU A 125 47.43 4.40 39.98
N GLU A 126 48.18 3.55 39.26
CA GLU A 126 48.00 3.37 37.81
C GLU A 126 46.60 2.87 37.49
N ASP A 127 46.00 3.44 36.44
CA ASP A 127 44.71 2.98 35.94
C ASP A 127 44.82 1.52 35.46
N PRO A 128 44.02 0.59 36.03
CA PRO A 128 44.00 -0.83 35.64
C PRO A 128 43.70 -1.09 34.16
N PHE A 129 43.17 -0.11 33.44
CA PHE A 129 42.84 -0.18 32.02
C PHE A 129 43.88 0.50 31.12
N THR A 130 44.96 1.05 31.68
CA THR A 130 46.06 1.61 30.89
C THR A 130 46.76 0.49 30.14
N VAL A 131 46.74 0.53 28.80
CA VAL A 131 47.49 -0.40 27.95
C VAL A 131 48.98 -0.22 28.24
N ARG A 132 49.63 -1.29 28.69
CA ARG A 132 51.07 -1.27 28.99
C ARG A 132 51.86 -1.47 27.69
N PRO A 133 53.10 -0.96 27.57
CA PRO A 133 53.93 -1.19 26.38
C PRO A 133 54.18 -2.68 26.09
N GLU A 134 54.05 -3.56 27.09
CA GLU A 134 54.07 -5.00 26.92
C GLU A 134 52.83 -5.54 26.17
N ASP A 135 51.67 -4.89 26.29
CA ASP A 135 50.41 -5.29 25.65
C ASP A 135 50.40 -4.98 24.14
N ASP A 136 51.23 -4.01 23.69
CA ASP A 136 51.44 -3.67 22.26
C ASP A 136 52.12 -4.81 21.48
N SER A 137 52.70 -5.80 22.17
CA SER A 137 53.28 -7.00 21.55
C SER A 137 52.24 -8.05 21.15
N VAL A 138 50.97 -7.88 21.56
CA VAL A 138 49.85 -8.73 21.15
C VAL A 138 49.33 -8.25 19.79
N PRO A 139 49.38 -9.06 18.72
CA PRO A 139 49.00 -8.60 17.39
C PRO A 139 47.50 -8.27 17.32
N ILE A 140 47.18 -6.96 17.35
CA ILE A 140 45.85 -6.45 17.01
C ILE A 140 45.61 -6.67 15.52
N LYS A 141 44.63 -7.51 15.18
CA LYS A 141 44.21 -7.78 13.80
C LYS A 141 43.57 -6.51 13.23
N ARG A 142 44.36 -5.68 12.54
CA ARG A 142 43.92 -4.38 11.99
C ARG A 142 42.94 -4.49 10.81
N GLN A 143 42.81 -5.68 10.24
CA GLN A 143 41.95 -5.94 9.10
C GLN A 143 41.22 -7.27 9.31
N GLN A 144 39.91 -7.18 9.50
CA GLN A 144 38.99 -8.27 9.29
C GLN A 144 38.27 -7.91 7.99
N ALA A 145 38.51 -8.68 6.93
CA ALA A 145 37.76 -8.53 5.70
C ALA A 145 36.29 -8.80 6.06
N PHE A 146 35.43 -7.80 5.85
CA PHE A 146 34.00 -8.05 5.82
C PHE A 146 33.74 -8.85 4.55
N ASP A 147 33.16 -10.04 4.73
CA ASP A 147 32.71 -10.85 3.62
C ASP A 147 31.34 -10.30 3.20
N ASP A 148 31.35 -9.47 2.15
CA ASP A 148 30.15 -8.88 1.55
C ASP A 148 29.46 -9.85 0.56
N SER A 149 29.80 -11.14 0.60
CA SER A 149 29.13 -12.15 -0.20
C SER A 149 27.67 -12.30 0.21
N ASP A 150 26.76 -12.28 -0.76
CA ASP A 150 25.35 -12.58 -0.54
C ASP A 150 25.22 -14.00 0.09
N PRO A 151 24.38 -14.19 1.12
CA PRO A 151 24.14 -15.51 1.66
C PRO A 151 23.53 -16.43 0.58
N PRO A 152 23.84 -17.73 0.59
CA PRO A 152 23.41 -18.65 -0.46
C PRO A 152 21.88 -18.70 -0.55
N GLU A 153 21.35 -18.60 -1.78
CA GLU A 153 19.92 -18.75 -2.07
C GLU A 153 19.43 -20.12 -1.57
N SER A 154 18.35 -20.13 -0.78
CA SER A 154 17.62 -21.33 -0.36
C SER A 154 16.30 -21.46 -1.10
#